data_AF-A0A7C5RMD0-F1
#
_entry.id   AF-A0A7C5RMD0-F1
#
_cell.length_a   1.000
_cell.length_b   1.000
_cell.length_c   1.000
_cell.angle_alpha   90.00
_cell.angle_beta   90.00
_cell.angle_gamma   90.00
#
_symmetry.space_group_name_H-M   'P 1'
#
loop_
_entity.id
_entity.type
_entity.pdbx_description
1 polymer ?
#
loop_
_entity_poly.entity_id
_entity_poly.type
_entity_poly.pdbx_seq_one_letter_code
_entity_poly.pdbx_strand_id
1 'polypeptide(L)'
;MGSDIKKGEVVLKRGRILRAQDIKLLADIKRWHVKVFRKPKVAILSIGNELTNKIEEVDIKKFNSHSLMLSILVEEAGGTPLDMGVFPDDKLSILNALKTGLERADIIATVGGLLLDIRI
;
A
#
# COMPACT_ATOMS: atom_id res chain seq x y z
N MET A 1 37.88 16.84 -2.48
CA MET A 1 37.00 18.00 -2.71
C MET A 1 35.65 17.68 -2.07
N GLY A 2 35.47 18.11 -0.82
CA GLY A 2 34.21 17.98 -0.10
C GLY A 2 33.29 19.13 -0.46
N SER A 3 31.99 18.89 -0.60
CA SER A 3 31.01 19.95 -0.77
C SER A 3 31.01 20.83 0.48
N ASP A 4 31.35 22.12 0.34
CA ASP A 4 31.27 23.13 1.40
C ASP A 4 29.80 23.42 1.75
N ILE A 5 29.18 22.52 2.50
CA ILE A 5 27.83 22.72 3.03
C ILE A 5 27.93 23.77 4.14
N LYS A 6 27.25 24.90 3.96
CA LYS A 6 27.25 25.96 4.96
C LYS A 6 26.26 25.65 6.07
N LYS A 7 26.57 26.10 7.29
CA LYS A 7 25.64 26.01 8.41
C LYS A 7 24.35 26.76 8.07
N GLY A 8 23.20 26.09 8.22
CA GLY A 8 21.89 26.67 7.92
C GLY A 8 21.38 26.43 6.49
N GLU A 9 22.19 25.83 5.63
CA GLU A 9 21.78 25.50 4.27
C GLU A 9 20.81 24.30 4.23
N VAL A 10 19.82 24.37 3.33
CA VAL A 10 18.87 23.28 3.12
C VAL A 10 19.48 22.25 2.16
N VAL A 11 19.99 21.15 2.72
CA VAL A 11 20.62 20.09 1.93
C VAL A 11 19.64 19.10 1.30
N LEU A 12 18.44 18.94 1.88
CA LEU A 12 17.36 18.09 1.37
C LEU A 12 16.01 18.79 1.58
N LYS A 13 15.17 18.81 0.55
CA LYS A 13 13.80 19.37 0.64
C LYS A 13 12.81 18.31 1.13
N ARG A 14 11.79 18.74 1.90
CA ARG A 14 10.67 17.87 2.31
C ARG A 14 9.96 17.29 1.08
N GLY A 15 9.53 16.04 1.16
CA GLY A 15 8.85 15.32 0.07
C GLY A 15 9.80 14.63 -0.91
N ARG A 16 11.12 14.81 -0.76
CA ARG A 16 12.11 14.05 -1.52
C ARG A 16 12.11 12.58 -1.09
N ILE A 17 12.11 11.69 -2.08
CA ILE A 17 12.40 10.27 -1.90
C ILE A 17 13.91 10.12 -1.63
N LEU A 18 14.27 9.56 -0.48
CA LEU A 18 15.66 9.35 -0.09
C LEU A 18 16.32 8.28 -0.97
N ARG A 19 17.44 8.64 -1.59
CA ARG A 19 18.30 7.76 -2.39
C ARG A 19 19.64 7.54 -1.69
N ALA A 20 20.47 6.64 -2.20
CA ALA A 20 21.78 6.31 -1.60
C ALA A 20 22.66 7.55 -1.34
N GLN A 21 22.70 8.51 -2.28
CA GLN A 21 23.44 9.76 -2.13
C GLN A 21 22.90 10.65 -1.02
N ASP A 22 21.59 10.62 -0.76
CA ASP A 22 20.96 11.40 0.31
C ASP A 22 21.32 10.81 1.67
N ILE A 23 21.38 9.47 1.77
CA ILE A 23 21.82 8.78 2.98
C ILE A 23 23.29 9.10 3.27
N LYS A 24 24.16 9.07 2.25
CA LYS A 24 25.57 9.45 2.40
C LYS A 24 25.72 10.90 2.88
N LEU A 25 24.98 11.82 2.26
CA LEU A 25 24.95 13.23 2.64
C LEU A 25 24.54 13.42 4.09
N LEU A 26 23.46 12.75 4.53
CA LEU A 26 22.99 12.78 5.93
C LEU A 26 24.05 12.23 6.89
N ALA A 27 24.74 11.16 6.52
CA ALA A 27 25.83 10.59 7.32
C ALA A 27 27.02 11.57 7.45
N ASP A 28 27.40 12.24 6.36
CA ASP A 28 28.52 13.20 6.36
C ASP A 28 28.26 14.41 7.27
N ILE A 29 27.00 14.83 7.39
CA ILE A 29 26.59 15.89 8.33
C ILE A 29 26.19 15.35 9.72
N LYS A 30 26.50 14.08 10.01
CA LYS A 30 26.24 13.39 11.29
C LYS A 30 24.75 13.39 11.71
N ARG A 31 23.84 13.27 10.75
CA ARG A 31 22.39 13.17 10.98
C ARG A 31 21.92 11.72 10.85
N TRP A 32 21.94 11.01 11.96
CA TRP A 32 21.58 9.58 12.03
C TRP A 32 20.07 9.29 11.98
N HIS A 33 19.24 10.27 12.36
CA HIS A 33 17.79 10.14 12.35
C HIS A 33 17.17 11.33 11.63
N VAL A 34 16.19 11.03 10.77
CA VAL A 34 15.42 12.04 10.05
C VAL A 34 13.93 11.70 10.13
N LYS A 35 13.09 12.75 10.15
CA LYS A 35 11.64 12.57 10.09
C LYS A 35 11.26 12.26 8.64
N VAL A 36 10.54 11.15 8.46
CA VAL A 36 9.99 10.73 7.17
C VAL A 36 8.47 10.62 7.26
N PHE A 37 7.80 10.60 6.12
CA PHE A 37 6.40 10.22 6.07
C PHE A 37 6.27 8.71 6.31
N ARG A 38 5.23 8.30 7.05
CA ARG A 38 4.87 6.89 7.15
C ARG A 38 4.39 6.39 5.78
N LYS A 39 4.63 5.11 5.47
CA LYS A 39 4.03 4.48 4.29
C LYS A 39 2.50 4.43 4.45
N PRO A 40 1.72 4.76 3.41
CA PRO A 40 0.27 4.56 3.45
C PRO A 40 -0.05 3.06 3.46
N LYS A 41 -1.00 2.65 4.30
CA LYS A 41 -1.52 1.29 4.32
C LYS A 41 -2.69 1.19 3.33
N VAL A 42 -2.68 0.17 2.48
CA VAL A 42 -3.72 -0.04 1.46
C VAL A 42 -4.37 -1.39 1.70
N ALA A 43 -5.63 -1.39 2.12
CA ALA A 43 -6.44 -2.61 2.24
C ALA A 43 -6.91 -3.05 0.85
N ILE A 44 -6.66 -4.30 0.49
CA ILE A 44 -7.07 -4.89 -0.79
C ILE A 44 -8.21 -5.87 -0.51
N LEU A 45 -9.38 -5.58 -1.07
CA LEU A 45 -10.62 -6.36 -0.92
C LEU A 45 -10.94 -7.00 -2.26
N SER A 46 -10.97 -8.33 -2.33
CA SER A 46 -11.39 -9.03 -3.55
C SER A 46 -12.85 -9.46 -3.40
N ILE A 47 -13.70 -9.14 -4.36
CA ILE A 47 -15.15 -9.37 -4.30
C ILE A 47 -15.55 -10.24 -5.48
N GLY A 48 -16.13 -11.40 -5.19
CA GLY A 48 -16.59 -12.34 -6.21
C GLY A 48 -16.89 -13.70 -5.60
N ASN A 49 -18.04 -14.27 -5.93
CA ASN A 49 -18.49 -15.56 -5.41
C ASN A 49 -17.71 -16.75 -6.01
N GLU A 50 -17.09 -16.54 -7.16
CA GLU A 50 -16.25 -17.48 -7.88
C GLU A 50 -14.80 -17.46 -7.41
N LEU A 51 -14.37 -16.41 -6.72
CA LEU A 51 -12.97 -16.18 -6.38
C LEU A 51 -12.50 -17.05 -5.20
N THR A 52 -11.23 -17.43 -5.22
CA THR A 52 -10.62 -18.24 -4.16
C THR A 52 -9.12 -17.98 -4.05
N ASN A 53 -8.60 -18.13 -2.82
CA ASN A 53 -7.17 -18.14 -2.52
C ASN A 53 -6.61 -19.57 -2.39
N LYS A 54 -7.43 -20.60 -2.62
CA LYS A 54 -7.00 -22.00 -2.54
C LYS A 54 -6.04 -22.30 -3.68
N ILE A 55 -4.82 -22.72 -3.33
CA ILE A 55 -3.76 -23.03 -4.30
C ILE A 55 -4.11 -24.29 -5.10
N GLU A 56 -4.95 -25.17 -4.54
CA GLU A 56 -5.39 -26.40 -5.20
C GLU A 56 -6.52 -26.17 -6.22
N GLU A 57 -7.01 -24.94 -6.39
CA GLU A 57 -8.02 -24.63 -7.39
C GLU A 57 -7.47 -24.84 -8.80
N VAL A 58 -8.13 -25.71 -9.56
CA VAL A 58 -7.68 -26.13 -10.89
C VAL A 58 -8.05 -25.08 -11.94
N ASP A 59 -9.16 -24.35 -11.73
CA ASP A 59 -9.54 -23.25 -12.60
C ASP A 59 -8.80 -21.96 -12.21
N ILE A 60 -7.71 -21.67 -12.92
CA ILE A 60 -6.90 -20.48 -12.71
C ILE A 60 -7.71 -19.17 -12.80
N LYS A 61 -8.86 -19.16 -13.48
CA LYS A 61 -9.71 -17.98 -13.59
C LYS A 61 -10.39 -17.61 -12.27
N LYS A 62 -10.51 -18.56 -11.35
CA LYS A 62 -11.07 -18.36 -10.01
C LYS A 62 -10.03 -17.94 -8.99
N PHE A 63 -8.75 -18.14 -9.29
CA PHE A 63 -7.69 -17.76 -8.37
C PHE A 63 -7.59 -16.23 -8.27
N ASN A 64 -7.55 -15.71 -7.06
CA ASN A 64 -7.50 -14.27 -6.76
C ASN A 64 -6.12 -13.63 -7.05
N SER A 65 -5.64 -13.76 -8.28
CA SER A 65 -4.32 -13.30 -8.72
C SER A 65 -4.17 -11.77 -8.74
N HIS A 66 -5.26 -11.02 -8.94
CA HIS A 66 -5.24 -9.56 -8.93
C HIS A 66 -4.86 -8.98 -7.56
N SER A 67 -5.25 -9.63 -6.45
CA SER A 67 -4.83 -9.21 -5.11
C SER A 67 -3.31 -9.23 -4.93
N LEU A 68 -2.65 -10.23 -5.49
CA LEU A 68 -1.19 -10.37 -5.49
C LEU A 68 -0.55 -9.29 -6.35
N MET A 69 -1.05 -9.09 -7.58
CA MET A 69 -0.56 -8.03 -8.46
C MET A 69 -0.66 -6.65 -7.79
N LEU A 70 -1.81 -6.32 -7.20
CA LEU A 70 -2.02 -5.05 -6.51
C LEU A 70 -1.13 -4.91 -5.27
N SER A 71 -0.90 -5.99 -4.53
CA SER A 71 0.01 -5.96 -3.38
C SER A 71 1.41 -5.51 -3.79
N ILE A 72 1.93 -6.06 -4.89
CA ILE A 72 3.24 -5.67 -5.45
C ILE A 72 3.22 -4.21 -5.89
N LEU A 73 2.20 -3.79 -6.65
CA LEU A 73 2.08 -2.40 -7.12
C LEU A 73 2.00 -1.39 -5.96
N VAL A 74 1.35 -1.75 -4.85
CA VAL A 74 1.29 -0.92 -3.64
C VAL A 74 2.69 -0.78 -3.03
N GLU A 75 3.47 -1.86 -2.94
CA GLU A 75 4.84 -1.81 -2.43
C GLU A 75 5.75 -0.96 -3.32
N GLU A 76 5.66 -1.12 -4.65
CA GLU A 76 6.41 -0.33 -5.63
C GLU A 76 6.06 1.16 -5.56
N ALA A 77 4.79 1.49 -5.28
CA ALA A 77 4.34 2.86 -5.03
C ALA A 77 4.76 3.41 -3.65
N GLY A 78 5.43 2.62 -2.81
CA GLY A 78 5.92 3.01 -1.49
C GLY A 78 4.90 2.86 -0.37
N GLY A 79 3.80 2.15 -0.61
CA GLY A 79 2.79 1.78 0.38
C GLY A 79 3.11 0.50 1.14
N THR A 80 2.15 0.08 1.95
CA THR A 80 2.15 -1.23 2.63
C THR A 80 0.81 -1.91 2.32
N PRO A 81 0.81 -3.00 1.54
CA PRO A 81 -0.43 -3.70 1.23
C PRO A 81 -0.94 -4.45 2.47
N LEU A 82 -2.26 -4.53 2.56
CA LEU A 82 -2.99 -5.37 3.49
C LEU A 82 -4.00 -6.16 2.67
N ASP A 83 -3.60 -7.35 2.24
CA ASP A 83 -4.55 -8.28 1.62
C ASP A 83 -5.56 -8.76 2.67
N MET A 84 -6.82 -8.46 2.44
CA MET A 84 -7.92 -8.89 3.30
C MET A 84 -8.64 -10.13 2.77
N GLY A 85 -8.24 -10.64 1.61
CA GLY A 85 -8.78 -11.85 0.99
C GLY A 85 -10.01 -11.59 0.13
N VAL A 86 -10.77 -12.68 -0.04
CA VAL A 86 -11.96 -12.74 -0.88
C VAL A 86 -13.21 -12.64 -0.03
N PHE A 87 -14.14 -11.79 -0.45
CA PHE A 87 -15.44 -11.59 0.15
C PHE A 87 -16.55 -11.97 -0.85
N PRO A 88 -17.65 -12.55 -0.37
CA PRO A 88 -18.82 -12.80 -1.21
C PRO A 88 -19.37 -11.49 -1.79
N ASP A 89 -19.97 -11.58 -2.98
CA ASP A 89 -20.64 -10.46 -3.64
C ASP A 89 -22.05 -10.26 -3.04
N ASP A 90 -22.07 -9.85 -1.77
CA ASP A 90 -23.27 -9.44 -1.06
C ASP A 90 -23.04 -8.17 -0.23
N LYS A 91 -24.10 -7.38 -0.10
CA LYS A 91 -24.04 -6.04 0.51
C LYS A 91 -23.51 -6.04 1.93
N LEU A 92 -23.88 -7.02 2.77
CA LEU A 92 -23.50 -7.05 4.17
C LEU A 92 -22.02 -7.45 4.34
N SER A 93 -21.57 -8.46 3.60
CA SER A 93 -20.16 -8.87 3.58
C SER A 93 -19.26 -7.73 3.13
N ILE A 94 -19.61 -7.05 2.03
CA ILE A 94 -18.83 -5.92 1.51
C ILE A 94 -18.81 -4.76 2.51
N LEU A 95 -19.97 -4.39 3.09
CA LEU A 95 -20.02 -3.31 4.09
C LEU A 95 -19.14 -3.59 5.32
N ASN A 96 -19.17 -4.82 5.84
CA ASN A 96 -18.35 -5.20 6.99
C ASN A 96 -16.85 -5.22 6.63
N ALA A 97 -16.51 -5.69 5.42
CA ALA A 97 -15.15 -5.67 4.92
C ALA A 97 -14.62 -4.23 4.76
N LEU A 98 -15.44 -3.33 4.21
CA LEU A 98 -15.10 -1.91 4.07
C LEU A 98 -14.86 -1.24 5.43
N LYS A 99 -15.75 -1.45 6.40
CA LYS A 99 -15.56 -0.92 7.77
C LYS A 99 -14.26 -1.42 8.40
N THR A 100 -14.02 -2.72 8.33
CA THR A 100 -12.78 -3.34 8.82
C THR A 100 -11.55 -2.81 8.10
N GLY A 101 -11.65 -2.55 6.78
CA GLY A 101 -10.60 -1.96 5.98
C GLY A 101 -10.28 -0.53 6.41
N LEU A 102 -11.30 0.31 6.61
CA LEU A 102 -11.13 1.71 7.04
C LEU A 102 -10.55 1.84 8.45
N GLU A 103 -10.78 0.86 9.33
CA GLU A 103 -10.16 0.82 10.66
C GLU A 103 -8.65 0.48 10.60
N ARG A 104 -8.20 -0.20 9.54
CA ARG A 104 -6.86 -0.81 9.46
C ARG A 104 -5.95 -0.16 8.41
N ALA A 105 -6.50 0.57 7.47
CA ALA A 105 -5.80 1.13 6.31
C ALA A 105 -6.22 2.58 6.01
N ASP A 106 -5.38 3.29 5.27
CA ASP A 106 -5.63 4.66 4.83
C ASP A 106 -6.42 4.71 3.52
N ILE A 107 -6.30 3.64 2.72
CA ILE A 107 -6.88 3.50 1.40
C ILE A 107 -7.49 2.10 1.31
N ILE A 108 -8.63 1.99 0.63
CA ILE A 108 -9.21 0.72 0.22
C ILE A 108 -9.12 0.62 -1.29
N ALA A 109 -8.62 -0.52 -1.76
CA ALA A 109 -8.65 -0.94 -3.15
C ALA A 109 -9.55 -2.17 -3.28
N THR A 110 -10.60 -2.08 -4.08
CA THR A 110 -11.49 -3.21 -4.36
C THR A 110 -11.17 -3.83 -5.71
N VAL A 111 -11.22 -5.16 -5.78
CA VAL A 111 -11.01 -5.96 -6.99
C VAL A 111 -12.27 -6.74 -7.27
N GLY A 112 -12.82 -6.61 -8.48
CA GLY A 112 -14.06 -7.27 -8.87
C GLY A 112 -15.27 -6.33 -8.88
N GLY A 113 -16.47 -6.89 -8.89
CA GLY A 113 -17.71 -6.13 -8.89
C GLY A 113 -17.90 -5.39 -7.56
N LEU A 114 -18.10 -4.07 -7.61
CA LEU A 114 -18.56 -3.30 -6.47
C LEU A 114 -19.94 -2.74 -6.79
N LEU A 115 -20.92 -3.03 -5.93
CA LEU A 115 -22.24 -2.41 -6.01
C LEU A 115 -22.11 -0.90 -5.76
N LEU A 116 -22.48 -0.08 -6.75
CA LEU A 116 -22.38 1.38 -6.68
C LEU A 116 -23.28 2.03 -5.61
N ASP A 117 -24.25 1.29 -5.05
CA ASP A 117 -25.23 1.78 -4.06
C ASP A 117 -24.85 1.44 -2.59
N ILE A 118 -23.56 1.22 -2.34
CA ILE A 118 -23.02 1.02 -0.99
C ILE A 118 -22.70 2.38 -0.37
N ARG A 119 -23.40 2.73 0.70
CA ARG A 119 -23.11 3.90 1.54
C ARG A 119 -22.38 3.44 2.79
N ILE A 120 -21.15 3.94 2.97
CA ILE A 120 -20.22 3.59 4.05
C ILE A 120 -20.42 4.56 5.22
#